data_AF-A0A6I2LF93-F1
#
_entry.id   AF-A0A6I2LF93-F1
#
_cell.length_a   1.000
_cell.length_b   1.000
_cell.length_c   1.000
_cell.angle_alpha   90.00
_cell.angle_beta   90.00
_cell.angle_gamma   90.00
#
_symmetry.space_group_name_H-M   'P 1'
#
loop_
_entity.id
_entity.type
_entity.pdbx_description
1 polymer ?
#
loop_
_entity_poly.entity_id
_entity_poly.type
_entity_poly.pdbx_seq_one_letter_code
_entity_poly.pdbx_strand_id
1 'polypeptide(L)'
;MNTLTMPLRIPADLLVELGEYTGLFWSSMEQEPHICAAIRAYINPAPPVQEAATRSDIGYQWKQLFLPAGTRLRASFRRQHYFASVEGGEILCDGQSVSPSSFANLRGSGNRNAWKAVWLRFPGSPQWVLADECRTLQKAATARLFNADADDEAANTPPAAPQRPAPRPTPASAAADTPAAAARTPAAPGKKKTRRGKRRHQRNHNA
;
A
#
# COMPACT_ATOMS: atom_id res chain seq x y z
N MET A 1 49.30 2.17 23.24
CA MET A 1 48.79 2.43 21.88
C MET A 1 49.66 3.52 21.30
N ASN A 2 50.32 3.28 20.16
CA ASN A 2 51.13 4.31 19.53
C ASN A 2 50.21 5.30 18.83
N THR A 3 50.23 6.56 19.25
CA THR A 3 49.55 7.66 18.59
C THR A 3 50.54 8.38 17.67
N LEU A 4 50.12 8.67 16.43
CA LEU A 4 50.86 9.50 15.50
C LEU A 4 50.13 10.83 15.38
N THR A 5 50.81 11.92 15.73
CA THR A 5 50.25 13.28 15.66
C THR A 5 50.67 13.93 14.35
N MET A 6 49.71 14.42 13.57
CA MET A 6 49.96 15.25 12.40
C MET A 6 49.20 16.57 12.52
N PRO A 7 49.75 17.71 12.07
CA PRO A 7 49.00 18.95 11.97
C PRO A 7 48.02 18.86 10.79
N LEU A 8 46.72 18.94 11.07
CA LEU A 8 45.66 18.99 10.06
C LEU A 8 44.95 20.35 10.13
N ARG A 9 44.77 21.03 9.00
CA ARG A 9 43.94 22.23 8.93
C ARG A 9 42.50 21.86 8.63
N ILE A 10 41.61 22.20 9.56
CA ILE A 10 40.17 22.02 9.44
C ILE A 10 39.54 23.42 9.39
N PRO A 11 38.62 23.71 8.45
CA PRO A 11 37.90 24.97 8.42
C PRO A 11 37.19 25.28 9.74
N ALA A 12 37.20 26.54 10.16
CA ALA A 12 36.61 26.96 11.43
C ALA A 12 35.11 26.65 11.49
N ASP A 13 34.39 26.92 10.40
CA ASP A 13 32.94 26.69 10.30
C ASP A 13 32.59 25.22 10.56
N LEU A 14 33.39 24.30 10.01
CA LEU A 14 33.19 22.86 10.16
C LEU A 14 33.47 22.38 11.60
N LEU A 15 34.47 22.97 12.27
CA LEU A 15 34.75 22.66 13.68
C LEU A 15 33.65 23.18 14.60
N VAL A 16 33.12 24.37 14.31
CA VAL A 16 31.99 24.95 15.05
C VAL A 16 30.75 24.09 14.87
N GLU A 17 30.43 23.72 13.63
CA GLU A 17 29.29 22.83 13.31
C GLU A 17 29.43 21.46 13.98
N LEU A 18 30.64 20.87 13.97
CA LEU A 18 30.91 19.63 14.68
C LEU A 18 30.69 19.78 16.20
N GLY A 19 31.10 20.92 16.76
CA GLY A 19 30.86 21.25 18.16
C GLY A 19 29.37 21.36 18.50
N GLU A 20 28.59 22.05 17.67
CA GLU A 20 27.14 22.16 17.81
C GLU A 20 26.46 20.78 17.70
N TYR A 21 26.88 19.96 16.73
CA TYR A 21 26.35 18.62 16.52
C TYR A 21 26.64 17.66 17.68
N THR A 22 27.85 17.73 18.24
CA THR A 22 28.28 16.88 19.36
C THR A 22 27.85 17.42 20.72
N GLY A 23 27.45 18.70 20.81
CA GLY A 23 27.21 19.41 22.06
C GLY A 23 28.50 19.72 22.84
N LEU A 24 29.65 19.57 22.19
CA LEU A 24 30.98 19.76 22.78
C LEU A 24 31.61 21.04 22.24
N PHE A 25 32.47 21.68 23.03
CA PHE A 25 33.23 22.83 22.54
C PHE A 25 34.13 22.42 21.34
N TRP A 26 34.17 23.24 20.29
CA TRP A 26 34.84 22.92 19.02
C TRP A 26 36.34 22.61 19.17
N SER A 27 36.99 23.12 20.22
CA SER A 27 38.42 22.87 20.52
C SER A 27 38.65 21.87 21.66
N SER A 28 37.61 21.14 22.10
CA SER A 28 37.75 20.16 23.17
C SER A 28 38.48 18.90 22.70
N MET A 29 39.32 18.32 23.55
CA MET A 29 39.93 17.00 23.30
C MET A 29 38.87 15.89 23.18
N GLU A 30 37.68 16.10 23.73
CA GLU A 30 36.54 15.18 23.62
C GLU A 30 35.99 15.07 22.19
N GLN A 31 36.44 15.93 21.27
CA GLN A 31 36.14 15.82 19.84
C GLN A 31 36.90 14.67 19.16
N GLU A 32 38.03 14.22 19.72
CA GLU A 32 38.88 13.17 19.16
C GLU A 32 38.12 11.89 18.76
N PRO A 33 37.25 11.28 19.61
CA PRO A 33 36.48 10.10 19.23
C PRO A 33 35.54 10.34 18.05
N HIS A 34 34.95 11.54 17.94
CA HIS A 34 34.04 11.89 16.85
C HIS A 34 34.79 12.06 15.53
N ILE A 35 35.94 12.73 15.56
CA ILE A 35 36.83 12.87 14.40
C ILE A 35 37.34 11.50 13.95
N CYS A 36 37.79 10.66 14.89
CA CYS A 36 38.22 9.29 14.60
C CYS A 36 37.08 8.44 14.01
N ALA A 37 35.87 8.57 14.53
CA ALA A 37 34.70 7.88 14.01
C ALA A 37 34.36 8.33 12.58
N ALA A 38 34.42 9.64 12.31
CA ALA A 38 34.19 10.18 10.97
C ALA A 38 35.23 9.68 9.96
N ILE A 39 36.52 9.66 10.34
CA ILE A 39 37.59 9.11 9.49
C ILE A 39 37.38 7.61 9.24
N ARG A 40 37.01 6.83 10.25
CA ARG A 40 36.71 5.40 10.08
C ARG A 40 35.53 5.17 9.15
N ALA A 41 34.47 5.98 9.30
CA ALA A 41 33.31 5.94 8.42
C ALA A 41 33.66 6.34 6.98
N TYR A 42 34.63 7.23 6.79
CA TYR A 42 35.13 7.58 5.47
C TYR A 42 35.99 6.48 4.83
N ILE A 43 36.87 5.84 5.62
CA ILE A 43 37.72 4.73 5.15
C ILE A 43 36.88 3.51 4.75
N ASN A 44 35.86 3.19 5.54
CA ASN A 44 34.93 2.11 5.26
C ASN A 44 33.52 2.70 5.23
N PRO A 45 33.08 3.27 4.09
CA PRO A 45 31.74 3.80 3.99
C PRO A 45 30.78 2.66 4.29
N ALA A 46 29.94 2.85 5.32
CA ALA A 46 28.75 2.02 5.45
C ALA A 46 28.06 2.04 4.09
N PRO A 47 27.56 0.89 3.57
CA PRO A 47 26.85 0.87 2.31
C PRO A 47 25.80 1.98 2.37
N PRO A 48 25.82 2.90 1.40
CA PRO A 48 25.07 4.12 1.52
C PRO A 48 23.61 3.75 1.75
N VAL A 49 22.91 4.52 2.58
CA VAL A 49 21.45 4.40 2.71
C VAL A 49 20.76 4.49 1.32
N GLN A 50 21.47 4.99 0.29
CA GLN A 50 21.10 4.82 -1.12
C GLN A 50 20.84 3.37 -1.55
N GLU A 51 21.45 2.31 -1.01
CA GLU A 51 21.07 0.93 -1.36
C GLU A 51 19.61 0.60 -1.00
N ALA A 52 19.01 1.29 -0.03
CA ALA A 52 17.57 1.17 0.21
C ALA A 52 16.75 1.93 -0.87
N ALA A 53 17.28 3.03 -1.40
CA ALA A 53 16.65 3.80 -2.47
C ALA A 53 16.83 3.15 -3.86
N THR A 54 18.01 2.60 -4.20
CA THR A 54 18.22 1.85 -5.46
C THR A 54 17.47 0.52 -5.47
N ARG A 55 17.24 -0.11 -4.30
CA ARG A 55 16.31 -1.25 -4.17
C ARG A 55 14.85 -0.87 -4.39
N SER A 56 14.50 0.41 -4.43
CA SER A 56 13.13 0.83 -4.73
C SER A 56 12.79 0.64 -6.21
N ASP A 57 13.80 0.64 -7.10
CA ASP A 57 13.60 0.45 -8.53
C ASP A 57 13.58 -1.04 -8.93
N ILE A 58 14.08 -1.90 -8.05
CA ILE A 58 14.11 -3.35 -8.24
C ILE A 58 13.03 -3.97 -7.34
N GLY A 59 12.01 -4.58 -7.93
CA GLY A 59 10.90 -5.13 -7.17
C GLY A 59 10.02 -6.07 -7.96
N TYR A 60 9.07 -6.68 -7.26
CA TYR A 60 8.07 -7.57 -7.85
C TYR A 60 6.82 -6.80 -8.25
N GLN A 61 6.45 -6.84 -9.53
CA GLN A 61 5.20 -6.25 -10.02
C GLN A 61 4.03 -7.23 -9.85
N TRP A 62 3.16 -6.95 -8.88
CA TRP A 62 1.92 -7.69 -8.68
C TRP A 62 0.72 -6.96 -9.31
N LYS A 63 0.51 -7.19 -10.60
CA LYS A 63 -0.55 -6.54 -11.40
C LYS A 63 -0.45 -5.01 -11.36
N GLN A 64 -1.20 -4.37 -10.47
CA GLN A 64 -1.29 -2.91 -10.29
C GLN A 64 -0.54 -2.43 -9.04
N LEU A 65 0.10 -3.34 -8.30
CA LEU A 65 0.80 -3.03 -7.06
C LEU A 65 2.26 -3.46 -7.21
N PHE A 66 3.17 -2.51 -7.05
CA PHE A 66 4.61 -2.74 -7.07
C PHE A 66 5.12 -3.03 -5.66
N LEU A 67 5.91 -4.08 -5.50
CA LEU A 67 6.54 -4.46 -4.24
C LEU A 67 8.05 -4.25 -4.35
N PRO A 68 8.63 -3.22 -3.69
CA PRO A 68 10.07 -3.00 -3.74
C PRO A 68 10.84 -4.14 -3.07
N ALA A 69 12.09 -4.36 -3.50
CA ALA A 69 12.96 -5.36 -2.88
C ALA A 69 13.14 -5.09 -1.38
N GLY A 70 13.14 -6.16 -0.60
CA GLY A 70 13.12 -6.11 0.87
C GLY A 70 11.72 -6.04 1.48
N THR A 71 10.66 -5.95 0.67
CA THR A 71 9.29 -6.09 1.17
C THR A 71 9.08 -7.49 1.74
N ARG A 72 8.53 -7.57 2.96
CA ARG A 72 8.22 -8.85 3.60
C ARG A 72 6.74 -9.15 3.44
N LEU A 73 6.44 -10.39 3.06
CA LEU A 73 5.10 -10.93 2.94
C LEU A 73 4.83 -11.84 4.14
N ARG A 74 3.62 -11.79 4.66
CA ARG A 74 3.13 -12.69 5.70
C ARG A 74 1.76 -13.20 5.30
N ALA A 75 1.57 -14.50 5.39
CA ALA A 75 0.25 -15.10 5.31
C ALA A 75 0.03 -16.02 6.51
N SER A 76 -1.25 -16.24 6.83
CA SER A 76 -1.65 -17.11 7.93
C SER A 76 -2.56 -18.21 7.42
N PHE A 77 -2.30 -19.44 7.88
CA PHE A 77 -3.13 -20.60 7.63
C PHE A 77 -3.20 -21.50 8.86
N ARG A 78 -4.42 -21.86 9.29
CA ARG A 78 -4.67 -22.71 10.47
C ARG A 78 -3.82 -22.34 11.70
N ARG A 79 -3.74 -21.04 12.00
CA ARG A 79 -2.96 -20.44 13.11
C ARG A 79 -1.43 -20.50 12.96
N GLN A 80 -0.93 -20.95 11.81
CA GLN A 80 0.48 -20.86 11.48
C GLN A 80 0.71 -19.64 10.58
N HIS A 81 1.72 -18.85 10.92
CA HIS A 81 2.20 -17.76 10.09
C HIS A 81 3.41 -18.24 9.32
N TYR A 82 3.46 -17.89 8.04
CA TYR A 82 4.63 -18.12 7.21
C TYR A 82 4.95 -16.83 6.47
N PHE A 83 6.23 -16.70 6.12
CA PHE A 83 6.82 -15.46 5.67
C PHE A 83 7.54 -15.68 4.34
N ALA A 84 7.56 -14.64 3.53
CA ALA A 84 8.37 -14.56 2.32
C ALA A 84 9.02 -13.18 2.23
N SER A 85 10.11 -13.07 1.49
CA SER A 85 10.80 -11.82 1.17
C SER A 85 10.72 -11.57 -0.32
N VAL A 86 10.57 -10.31 -0.73
CA VAL A 86 10.86 -9.90 -2.10
C VAL A 86 12.35 -9.67 -2.22
N GLU A 87 13.02 -10.46 -3.05
CA GLU A 87 14.45 -10.28 -3.34
C GLU A 87 14.58 -10.05 -4.85
N GLY A 88 15.13 -8.89 -5.20
CA GLY A 88 15.14 -8.44 -6.58
C GLY A 88 13.71 -8.33 -7.14
N GLY A 89 13.43 -9.08 -8.20
CA GLY A 89 12.14 -9.12 -8.90
C GLY A 89 11.27 -10.33 -8.57
N GLU A 90 11.59 -11.10 -7.53
CA GLU A 90 10.90 -12.35 -7.19
C GLU A 90 10.50 -12.41 -5.71
N ILE A 91 9.45 -13.17 -5.40
CA ILE A 91 9.05 -13.45 -4.03
C ILE A 91 9.64 -14.79 -3.63
N LEU A 92 10.53 -14.81 -2.65
CA LEU A 92 11.17 -16.00 -2.12
C LEU A 92 10.50 -16.43 -0.81
N CYS A 93 10.05 -17.67 -0.76
CA CYS A 93 9.56 -18.34 0.44
C CYS A 93 10.43 -19.59 0.67
N ASP A 94 11.10 -19.69 1.82
CA ASP A 94 11.99 -20.81 2.14
C ASP A 94 13.02 -21.11 1.02
N GLY A 95 13.52 -20.06 0.34
CA GLY A 95 14.48 -20.17 -0.76
C GLY A 95 13.87 -20.60 -2.11
N GLN A 96 12.54 -20.65 -2.22
CA GLN A 96 11.83 -20.97 -3.47
C GLN A 96 11.09 -19.76 -3.99
N SER A 97 11.23 -19.49 -5.30
CA SER A 97 10.48 -18.45 -6.00
C SER A 97 9.02 -18.85 -6.09
N VAL A 98 8.12 -18.03 -5.55
CA VAL A 98 6.68 -18.32 -5.46
C VAL A 98 5.87 -17.14 -5.99
N SER A 99 4.77 -17.43 -6.68
CA SER A 99 3.80 -16.38 -7.02
C SER A 99 2.99 -15.97 -5.77
N PRO A 100 2.39 -14.78 -5.73
CA PRO A 100 1.53 -14.36 -4.61
C PRO A 100 0.39 -15.34 -4.33
N SER A 101 -0.21 -15.90 -5.38
CA SER A 101 -1.25 -16.94 -5.28
C SER A 101 -0.70 -18.27 -4.76
N SER A 102 0.49 -18.67 -5.18
CA SER A 102 1.16 -19.86 -4.66
C SER A 102 1.48 -19.68 -3.17
N PHE A 103 2.05 -18.54 -2.80
CA PHE A 103 2.36 -18.17 -1.41
C PHE A 103 1.10 -18.24 -0.54
N ALA A 104 -0.01 -17.61 -0.93
CA ALA A 104 -1.25 -17.63 -0.16
C ALA A 104 -1.83 -19.05 0.05
N ASN A 105 -1.52 -19.98 -0.84
CA ASN A 105 -2.03 -21.36 -0.83
C ASN A 105 -0.95 -22.40 -0.47
N LEU A 106 0.25 -21.97 -0.06
CA LEU A 106 1.44 -22.82 0.13
C LEU A 106 1.19 -24.00 1.09
N ARG A 107 0.38 -23.78 2.12
CA ARG A 107 0.04 -24.79 3.14
C ARG A 107 -1.26 -25.56 2.82
N GLY A 108 -1.69 -25.60 1.56
CA GLY A 108 -2.83 -26.40 1.10
C GLY A 108 -4.20 -25.77 1.37
N SER A 109 -4.26 -24.46 1.59
CA SER A 109 -5.56 -23.76 1.64
C SER A 109 -6.07 -23.65 0.20
N GLY A 110 -7.13 -24.35 -0.17
CA GLY A 110 -7.68 -24.25 -1.53
C GLY A 110 -8.04 -22.80 -1.91
N ASN A 111 -7.83 -22.46 -3.19
CA ASN A 111 -8.21 -21.22 -3.90
C ASN A 111 -8.46 -19.97 -3.04
N ARG A 112 -7.52 -19.59 -2.16
CA ARG A 112 -7.61 -18.32 -1.43
C ARG A 112 -7.20 -17.19 -2.33
N ASN A 113 -7.92 -16.08 -2.19
CA ASN A 113 -7.54 -14.83 -2.82
C ASN A 113 -6.32 -14.25 -2.09
N ALA A 114 -5.19 -14.20 -2.78
CA ALA A 114 -3.94 -13.69 -2.25
C ALA A 114 -4.04 -12.24 -1.74
N TRP A 115 -4.83 -11.38 -2.40
CA TRP A 115 -5.02 -9.98 -1.96
C TRP A 115 -5.55 -9.86 -0.53
N LYS A 116 -6.44 -10.79 -0.14
CA LYS A 116 -7.07 -10.80 1.19
C LYS A 116 -6.31 -11.64 2.22
N ALA A 117 -5.40 -12.49 1.76
CA ALA A 117 -4.67 -13.43 2.62
C ALA A 117 -3.26 -12.92 2.98
N VAL A 118 -2.67 -12.10 2.11
CA VAL A 118 -1.29 -11.63 2.24
C VAL A 118 -1.24 -10.26 2.90
N TRP A 119 -0.39 -10.16 3.91
CA TRP A 119 0.03 -8.93 4.56
C TRP A 119 1.42 -8.55 4.07
N LEU A 120 1.62 -7.27 3.82
CA LEU A 120 2.83 -6.68 3.31
C LEU A 120 3.47 -5.80 4.39
N ARG A 121 4.79 -5.81 4.46
CA ARG A 121 5.58 -4.87 5.24
C ARG A 121 6.68 -4.30 4.36
N PHE A 122 6.60 -3.01 4.07
CA PHE A 122 7.55 -2.31 3.20
C PHE A 122 8.87 -2.02 3.92
N PRO A 123 10.00 -1.96 3.19
CA PRO A 123 11.28 -1.53 3.75
C PRO A 123 11.15 -0.13 4.35
N GLY A 124 11.72 0.09 5.54
CA GLY A 124 11.59 1.35 6.28
C GLY A 124 10.32 1.50 7.12
N SER A 125 9.27 0.69 6.88
CA SER A 125 8.05 0.69 7.69
C SER A 125 8.00 -0.51 8.66
N PRO A 126 7.62 -0.31 9.95
CA PRO A 126 7.43 -1.42 10.88
C PRO A 126 6.04 -2.07 10.77
N GLN A 127 5.08 -1.38 10.14
CA GLN A 127 3.68 -1.78 10.11
C GLN A 127 3.39 -2.83 9.03
N TRP A 128 2.46 -3.72 9.33
CA TRP A 128 1.91 -4.68 8.38
C TRP A 128 0.60 -4.15 7.81
N VAL A 129 0.50 -4.10 6.48
CA VAL A 129 -0.69 -3.62 5.75
C VAL A 129 -1.24 -4.73 4.88
N LEU A 130 -2.56 -4.82 4.73
CA LEU A 130 -3.16 -5.81 3.83
C LEU A 130 -2.87 -5.47 2.36
N ALA A 131 -2.58 -6.49 1.54
CA ALA A 131 -2.32 -6.26 0.13
C ALA A 131 -3.52 -5.63 -0.61
N ASP A 132 -4.76 -5.96 -0.19
CA ASP A 132 -5.98 -5.35 -0.73
C ASP A 132 -6.08 -3.84 -0.43
N GLU A 133 -5.69 -3.42 0.78
CA GLU A 133 -5.68 -2.00 1.17
C GLU A 133 -4.68 -1.22 0.32
N CYS A 134 -3.45 -1.73 0.19
CA CYS A 134 -2.44 -1.12 -0.67
C CYS A 134 -2.92 -1.02 -2.13
N ARG A 135 -3.63 -2.04 -2.62
CA ARG A 135 -4.20 -2.04 -3.96
C ARG A 135 -5.25 -0.94 -4.14
N THR A 136 -6.14 -0.77 -3.16
CA THR A 136 -7.16 0.29 -3.20
C THR A 136 -6.54 1.68 -3.14
N LEU A 137 -5.52 1.87 -2.29
CA LEU A 137 -4.79 3.12 -2.18
C LEU A 137 -4.06 3.47 -3.48
N GLN A 138 -3.37 2.50 -4.09
CA GLN A 138 -2.72 2.69 -5.37
C GLN A 138 -3.71 3.03 -6.48
N LYS A 139 -4.86 2.34 -6.53
CA LYS A 139 -5.92 2.62 -7.51
C LYS A 139 -6.49 4.02 -7.32
N ALA A 140 -6.73 4.44 -6.08
CA ALA A 140 -7.22 5.79 -5.77
C ALA A 140 -6.20 6.87 -6.13
N ALA A 141 -4.92 6.66 -5.83
CA ALA A 141 -3.83 7.57 -6.21
C ALA A 141 -3.72 7.69 -7.74
N THR A 142 -3.75 6.56 -8.44
CA THR A 142 -3.73 6.51 -9.91
C THR A 142 -4.95 7.24 -10.50
N ALA A 143 -6.15 6.99 -9.97
CA ALA A 143 -7.37 7.67 -10.40
C ALA A 143 -7.30 9.19 -10.19
N ARG A 144 -6.70 9.67 -9.08
CA ARG A 144 -6.48 11.11 -8.86
C ARG A 144 -5.56 11.72 -9.90
N LEU A 145 -4.48 11.03 -10.26
CA LEU A 145 -3.53 11.52 -11.27
C LEU A 145 -4.18 11.62 -12.65
N PHE A 146 -5.02 10.67 -13.04
CA PHE A 146 -5.65 10.65 -14.36
C PHE A 146 -7.02 11.34 -14.44
N ASN A 147 -7.68 11.60 -13.31
CA ASN A 147 -8.91 12.41 -13.26
C ASN A 147 -8.67 13.88 -12.91
N ALA A 148 -7.45 14.27 -12.49
CA ALA A 148 -7.13 15.68 -12.23
C ALA A 148 -7.25 16.56 -13.49
N ASP A 149 -7.20 15.97 -14.69
CA ASP A 149 -7.44 16.69 -15.95
C ASP A 149 -8.94 16.94 -16.24
N ALA A 150 -9.87 16.42 -15.44
CA ALA A 150 -11.32 16.57 -15.65
C ALA A 150 -11.99 17.57 -14.68
N ASP A 151 -11.30 17.99 -13.61
CA ASP A 151 -11.90 18.84 -12.56
C ASP A 151 -11.49 20.33 -12.64
N ASP A 152 -10.64 20.73 -13.59
CA ASP A 152 -10.31 22.16 -13.83
C ASP A 152 -11.40 22.93 -14.60
N GLU A 153 -12.39 22.23 -15.18
CA GLU A 153 -13.54 22.84 -15.90
C GLU A 153 -14.87 22.70 -15.14
N ALA A 154 -14.85 22.61 -13.81
CA ALA A 154 -16.09 22.61 -13.01
C ALA A 154 -16.11 23.63 -11.85
N ALA A 155 -14.99 24.30 -11.58
CA ALA A 155 -14.87 25.21 -10.43
C ALA A 155 -15.07 26.70 -10.77
N ASN A 156 -15.26 27.09 -12.04
CA ASN A 156 -15.48 28.49 -12.42
C ASN A 156 -16.92 28.80 -12.85
N THR A 157 -17.91 28.31 -12.08
CA THR A 157 -19.27 28.84 -12.16
C THR A 157 -19.50 29.75 -10.94
N PRO A 158 -19.67 31.07 -11.11
CA PRO A 158 -20.01 31.96 -10.01
C PRO A 158 -21.33 31.52 -9.34
N PRO A 159 -21.44 31.55 -8.00
CA PRO A 159 -22.67 31.17 -7.31
C PRO A 159 -23.75 32.22 -7.59
N ALA A 160 -24.81 31.82 -8.29
CA ALA A 160 -26.00 32.64 -8.49
C ALA A 160 -26.66 32.94 -7.13
N ALA A 161 -26.65 34.22 -6.76
CA ALA A 161 -27.26 34.79 -5.57
C ALA A 161 -28.81 34.65 -5.59
N PRO A 162 -29.48 34.79 -4.43
CA PRO A 162 -30.83 34.26 -4.19
C PRO A 162 -31.93 35.15 -4.80
N GLN A 163 -32.87 34.53 -5.53
CA GLN A 163 -34.02 35.23 -6.10
C GLN A 163 -35.13 35.42 -5.04
N ARG A 164 -35.55 36.68 -4.85
CA ARG A 164 -36.69 37.10 -4.02
C ARG A 164 -37.94 37.30 -4.92
N PRO A 165 -39.18 37.07 -4.44
CA PRO A 165 -40.34 36.76 -5.30
C PRO A 165 -41.27 37.95 -5.56
N ALA A 166 -42.04 37.90 -6.66
CA ALA A 166 -43.41 38.46 -6.85
C ALA A 166 -43.85 38.33 -8.33
N PRO A 167 -45.12 38.57 -8.71
CA PRO A 167 -46.38 38.06 -8.16
C PRO A 167 -47.26 37.37 -9.24
N ARG A 168 -48.34 36.72 -8.77
CA ARG A 168 -49.38 36.01 -9.54
C ARG A 168 -50.20 36.97 -10.44
N PRO A 169 -50.92 36.45 -11.47
CA PRO A 169 -52.38 36.38 -11.28
C PRO A 169 -53.05 35.12 -11.89
N THR A 170 -53.97 34.57 -11.11
CA THR A 170 -55.16 33.77 -11.50
C THR A 170 -56.29 34.73 -11.92
N PRO A 171 -57.34 34.35 -12.69
CA PRO A 171 -58.22 33.21 -12.35
C PRO A 171 -59.02 32.49 -13.48
N ALA A 172 -59.73 31.43 -13.04
CA ALA A 172 -61.04 30.92 -13.52
C ALA A 172 -61.06 30.10 -14.84
N SER A 173 -61.83 29.02 -15.01
CA SER A 173 -62.80 28.25 -14.19
C SER A 173 -63.22 26.99 -14.98
N ALA A 174 -63.87 26.03 -14.28
CA ALA A 174 -64.72 24.93 -14.76
C ALA A 174 -64.04 23.67 -15.36
N ALA A 175 -64.47 22.43 -15.11
CA ALA A 175 -65.47 21.85 -14.21
C ALA A 175 -65.25 20.31 -14.17
N ALA A 176 -65.81 19.68 -13.12
CA ALA A 176 -66.29 18.29 -12.95
C ALA A 176 -65.68 17.14 -13.80
N ASP A 177 -65.18 16.07 -13.17
CA ASP A 177 -66.01 14.96 -12.66
C ASP A 177 -65.13 13.82 -12.07
N THR A 178 -65.70 13.05 -11.15
CA THR A 178 -65.14 11.85 -10.46
C THR A 178 -65.82 10.59 -11.04
N PRO A 179 -65.73 9.35 -10.49
CA PRO A 179 -64.67 8.53 -9.85
C PRO A 179 -64.52 7.13 -10.51
N ALA A 180 -63.55 6.31 -10.07
CA ALA A 180 -63.71 4.85 -9.77
C ALA A 180 -62.34 4.22 -9.48
N ALA A 181 -62.04 3.87 -8.22
CA ALA A 181 -62.25 2.54 -7.61
C ALA A 181 -61.26 1.48 -8.16
N ALA A 182 -60.21 1.17 -7.40
CA ALA A 182 -60.12 -0.02 -6.52
C ALA A 182 -59.32 -1.13 -7.24
N ALA A 183 -58.55 -2.03 -6.65
CA ALA A 183 -58.00 -2.28 -5.32
C ALA A 183 -57.30 -3.65 -5.45
N ARG A 184 -56.15 -3.84 -4.76
CA ARG A 184 -55.69 -5.10 -4.13
C ARG A 184 -55.06 -6.22 -5.01
N THR A 185 -53.73 -6.36 -4.82
CA THR A 185 -52.93 -7.52 -4.36
C THR A 185 -53.65 -8.83 -3.96
N PRO A 186 -52.94 -9.93 -3.58
CA PRO A 186 -51.74 -10.65 -4.08
C PRO A 186 -52.01 -12.18 -4.24
N ALA A 187 -51.10 -12.99 -4.81
CA ALA A 187 -50.92 -14.41 -4.43
C ALA A 187 -49.64 -15.04 -5.02
N ALA A 188 -48.84 -15.65 -4.13
CA ALA A 188 -47.70 -16.54 -4.41
C ALA A 188 -48.19 -18.00 -4.67
N PRO A 189 -47.39 -19.08 -4.46
CA PRO A 189 -46.07 -19.46 -4.97
C PRO A 189 -46.09 -20.86 -5.67
N GLY A 190 -45.08 -21.17 -6.50
CA GLY A 190 -44.94 -22.48 -7.17
C GLY A 190 -43.58 -23.15 -6.94
N LYS A 191 -43.57 -24.27 -6.19
CA LYS A 191 -42.44 -25.18 -5.93
C LYS A 191 -42.08 -26.03 -7.16
N LYS A 192 -40.81 -26.48 -7.26
CA LYS A 192 -40.32 -27.87 -7.58
C LYS A 192 -38.78 -27.85 -7.78
N LYS A 193 -37.97 -28.45 -6.89
CA LYS A 193 -37.44 -29.84 -6.89
C LYS A 193 -36.73 -30.27 -8.20
N THR A 194 -35.44 -30.63 -8.15
CA THR A 194 -34.95 -32.04 -8.07
C THR A 194 -33.45 -32.19 -8.43
N ARG A 195 -32.79 -33.15 -7.71
CA ARG A 195 -31.80 -34.17 -8.15
C ARG A 195 -30.43 -33.69 -8.69
N ARG A 196 -29.33 -34.44 -8.69
CA ARG A 196 -28.82 -35.71 -8.09
C ARG A 196 -27.51 -35.94 -8.86
N GLY A 197 -26.38 -36.11 -8.19
CA GLY A 197 -25.12 -36.47 -8.87
C GLY A 197 -24.11 -37.04 -7.87
N LYS A 198 -23.84 -38.34 -7.97
CA LYS A 198 -23.06 -39.18 -7.06
C LYS A 198 -22.01 -39.91 -7.90
N ARG A 199 -20.86 -40.24 -7.29
CA ARG A 199 -19.78 -41.18 -7.73
C ARG A 199 -18.80 -40.61 -8.79
N ARG A 200 -17.51 -40.98 -8.84
CA ARG A 200 -16.84 -42.22 -8.39
C ARG A 200 -15.31 -42.05 -8.26
N HIS A 201 -14.70 -42.92 -7.45
CA HIS A 201 -13.27 -43.23 -7.36
C HIS A 201 -12.65 -43.81 -8.65
N GLN A 202 -11.34 -43.57 -8.83
CA GLN A 202 -10.25 -44.46 -9.31
C GLN A 202 -8.95 -43.65 -9.11
N ARG A 203 -7.97 -43.97 -8.25
CA ARG A 203 -7.11 -45.15 -8.10
C ARG A 203 -6.53 -45.61 -9.44
N ASN A 204 -5.26 -45.31 -9.67
CA ASN A 204 -4.33 -46.16 -10.42
C ASN A 204 -2.89 -45.97 -9.94
N HIS A 205 -2.22 -47.11 -9.79
CA HIS A 205 -0.80 -47.36 -9.53
C HIS A 205 -0.09 -47.70 -10.86
N ASN A 206 1.24 -47.76 -10.77
CA ASN A 206 2.25 -48.23 -11.75
C ASN A 206 2.62 -47.24 -12.86
N ALA A 207 3.89 -47.07 -13.21
CA ALA A 207 5.04 -47.97 -13.08
C ALA A 207 6.24 -47.36 -12.33
#